data_AF-A0AA39UMT6-F1
#
_entry.id   AF-A0AA39UMT6-F1
#
_cell.length_a   1.000
_cell.length_b   1.000
_cell.length_c   1.000
_cell.angle_alpha   90.00
_cell.angle_beta   90.00
_cell.angle_gamma   90.00
#
_symmetry.space_group_name_H-M   'P 1'
#
loop_
_entity.id
_entity.type
_entity.pdbx_description
1 polymer ?
#
loop_
_entity_poly.entity_id
_entity_poly.type
_entity_poly.pdbx_seq_one_letter_code
_entity_poly.pdbx_strand_id
1 'polypeptide(L)'
;MPPRNKRRGTRSSAASTQRPQGDQYHHAIPRFILRRYQAGPRKSNAERRAEYRRSGADPDQVLYYDVASGSLDERSVGKIYGKKNLYRDASNLSNVNEVEEKLSLLERDAALIIAALHSELPRRTVTLKRRDVDILRKFMFVSHYRIAGSTYFDPDLSPSLRQWLIRYQAEHQCQTHVDVWLRVMRYYLDTPHSQIVDDAYAEFKKYGYNEAFQQVVTGIDPASEHPESLAYQVQAEQCFLGIWEAEATSEFILTNRAFGLWEGLTPAGGIHRIFLVSPRIALVLRSNALPLFDDEAPKKSALLSIPKRNLHLASSKVNRQRSPHDVFTFTITKLTLDQTDAFNVVLLDNVKSDGAITFLGGERMLRTLRVFWHDSLHKFDRQKYASLMRHLSIIPPSLYHASTPFEPVDTELYVALMGIVLNQTKFISGYDRALSIYRLLQKTSRRRTCSFLTQHIYNLTVFMEGCQSHFSMLGGPKFRKTESSLRLKMSLSPEVSARVFTTLEIFVSKTLGVSMDFDEDVLGKLGKEVALLAFLDWLDVEMPMVLIRGMSIMDIVTVKEAFYFV
;
A
#
# COMPACT_ATOMS: atom_id res chain seq x y z
N MET A 1 30.31 -12.45 79.11
CA MET A 1 29.47 -11.57 78.27
C MET A 1 29.72 -10.12 78.65
N PRO A 2 30.43 -9.37 77.79
CA PRO A 2 30.21 -7.92 77.65
C PRO A 2 30.22 -7.47 76.16
N PRO A 3 29.79 -6.23 75.85
CA PRO A 3 29.55 -5.75 74.49
C PRO A 3 30.82 -5.15 73.86
N ARG A 4 30.91 -5.14 72.52
CA ARG A 4 31.88 -4.31 71.81
C ARG A 4 31.33 -3.74 70.51
N ASN A 5 31.04 -2.44 70.57
CA ASN A 5 30.79 -1.53 69.45
C ASN A 5 31.83 -1.71 68.33
N LYS A 6 31.36 -1.76 67.07
CA LYS A 6 32.14 -1.27 65.92
C LYS A 6 31.29 -0.39 65.00
N ARG A 7 31.69 0.88 65.04
CA ARG A 7 31.39 2.05 64.22
C ARG A 7 30.92 1.76 62.78
N ARG A 8 29.82 2.43 62.43
CA ARG A 8 29.46 2.82 61.05
C ARG A 8 30.65 3.50 60.38
N GLY A 9 31.17 2.86 59.32
CA GLY A 9 31.96 3.52 58.29
C GLY A 9 31.01 4.04 57.21
N THR A 10 30.96 5.35 57.07
CA THR A 10 30.36 6.07 55.95
C THR A 10 31.03 5.61 54.65
N ARG A 11 30.31 4.82 53.85
CA ARG A 11 30.71 4.49 52.48
C ARG A 11 30.44 5.72 51.62
N SER A 12 31.53 6.39 51.24
CA SER A 12 31.55 7.39 50.17
C SER A 12 30.79 6.83 48.96
N SER A 13 29.73 7.54 48.55
CA SER A 13 29.01 7.31 47.30
C SER A 13 29.90 7.74 46.15
N ALA A 14 30.85 6.90 45.78
CA ALA A 14 31.51 7.00 44.50
C ALA A 14 30.43 6.83 43.42
N ALA A 15 30.22 7.87 42.63
CA ALA A 15 29.33 7.86 41.47
C ALA A 15 29.64 6.61 40.64
N SER A 16 28.60 5.80 40.37
CA SER A 16 28.73 4.65 39.49
C SER A 16 29.18 5.16 38.12
N THR A 17 30.43 4.93 37.77
CA THR A 17 30.93 5.12 36.41
C THR A 17 30.04 4.29 35.50
N GLN A 18 29.12 4.95 34.78
CA GLN A 18 28.25 4.28 33.84
C GLN A 18 29.13 3.54 32.84
N ARG A 19 28.97 2.21 32.77
CA ARG A 19 29.62 1.41 31.72
C ARG A 19 29.28 2.06 30.38
N PRO A 20 30.24 2.17 29.44
CA PRO A 20 29.94 2.68 28.10
C PRO A 20 28.78 1.85 27.54
N GLN A 21 27.62 2.50 27.37
CA GLN A 21 26.45 1.86 26.80
C GLN A 21 26.80 1.47 25.36
N GLY A 22 26.84 0.16 25.12
CA GLY A 22 27.18 -0.41 23.81
C GLY A 22 26.11 -0.09 22.77
N ASP A 23 26.44 -0.36 21.51
CA ASP A 23 25.50 -0.16 20.40
C ASP A 23 24.22 -0.97 20.59
N GLN A 24 23.07 -0.32 20.41
CA GLN A 24 21.76 -0.94 20.55
C GLN A 24 21.05 -1.01 19.19
N TYR A 25 20.37 -2.12 18.92
CA TYR A 25 19.51 -2.26 17.75
C TYR A 25 18.10 -1.75 18.09
N HIS A 26 17.66 -0.72 17.39
CA HIS A 26 16.37 -0.06 17.61
C HIS A 26 15.40 -0.38 16.48
N HIS A 27 14.21 -0.84 16.82
CA HIS A 27 13.20 -1.26 15.86
C HIS A 27 12.40 -0.06 15.35
N ALA A 28 12.31 0.12 14.04
CA ALA A 28 11.38 1.07 13.42
C ALA A 28 9.93 0.54 13.47
N ILE A 29 9.75 -0.78 13.40
CA ILE A 29 8.46 -1.44 13.65
C ILE A 29 8.48 -2.10 15.03
N PRO A 30 7.60 -1.71 15.96
CA PRO A 30 7.60 -2.24 17.33
C PRO A 30 7.56 -3.77 17.39
N ARG A 31 8.41 -4.36 18.24
CA ARG A 31 8.51 -5.84 18.38
C ARG A 31 7.19 -6.50 18.78
N PHE A 32 6.32 -5.80 19.50
CA PHE A 32 5.01 -6.36 19.88
C PHE A 32 4.09 -6.59 18.67
N ILE A 33 4.31 -5.85 17.57
CA ILE A 33 3.61 -6.03 16.30
C ILE A 33 4.24 -7.18 15.52
N LEU A 34 5.57 -7.20 15.38
CA LEU A 34 6.30 -8.28 14.71
C LEU A 34 5.98 -9.66 15.30
N ARG A 35 5.87 -9.76 16.63
CA ARG A 35 5.48 -11.00 17.32
C ARG A 35 4.08 -11.50 16.99
N ARG A 36 3.21 -10.67 16.42
CA ARG A 36 1.89 -11.12 15.93
C ARG A 36 1.98 -11.81 14.57
N TYR A 37 3.11 -11.70 13.88
CA TYR A 37 3.42 -12.39 12.62
C TYR A 37 4.29 -13.63 12.82
N GLN A 38 4.57 -14.03 14.06
CA GLN A 38 5.40 -15.20 14.31
C GLN A 38 4.72 -16.48 13.84
N ALA A 39 5.50 -17.38 13.25
CA ALA A 39 5.05 -18.72 12.95
C ALA A 39 4.93 -19.52 14.27
N GLY A 40 3.80 -20.19 14.47
CA GLY A 40 3.56 -21.04 15.65
C GLY A 40 2.91 -20.34 16.85
N PRO A 41 2.74 -21.08 17.97
CA PRO A 41 2.01 -20.60 19.13
C PRO A 41 2.74 -19.46 19.85
N ARG A 42 1.98 -18.50 20.38
CA ARG A 42 2.54 -17.35 21.06
C ARG A 42 3.13 -17.75 22.41
N LYS A 43 4.45 -17.61 22.52
CA LYS A 43 5.20 -17.82 23.76
C LYS A 43 5.00 -16.66 24.74
N SER A 44 4.81 -16.98 26.02
CA SER A 44 4.83 -16.06 27.14
C SER A 44 6.22 -15.43 27.34
N ASN A 45 6.30 -14.37 28.15
CA ASN A 45 7.60 -13.77 28.50
C ASN A 45 8.53 -14.76 29.21
N ALA A 46 7.97 -15.64 30.06
CA ALA A 46 8.72 -16.60 30.82
C ALA A 46 9.33 -17.69 29.92
N GLU A 47 8.52 -18.24 29.01
CA GLU A 47 8.96 -19.25 28.04
C GLU A 47 10.07 -18.71 27.15
N ARG A 48 9.90 -17.49 26.63
CA ARG A 48 10.93 -16.87 25.78
C ARG A 48 12.24 -16.65 26.49
N ARG A 49 12.20 -16.18 27.75
CA ARG A 49 13.41 -16.03 28.56
C ARG A 49 14.05 -17.38 28.88
N ALA A 50 13.27 -18.44 29.08
CA ALA A 50 13.80 -19.77 29.33
C ALA A 50 14.47 -20.35 28.08
N GLU A 51 13.85 -20.18 26.92
CA GLU A 51 14.37 -20.65 25.63
C GLU A 51 15.62 -19.87 25.21
N TYR A 52 15.60 -18.54 25.31
CA TYR A 52 16.78 -17.72 25.04
C TYR A 52 17.96 -18.10 25.95
N ARG A 53 17.70 -18.36 27.24
CA ARG A 53 18.74 -18.84 28.17
C ARG A 53 19.27 -20.23 27.81
N ARG A 54 18.48 -21.06 27.13
CA ARG A 54 18.87 -22.40 26.72
C ARG A 54 19.63 -22.42 25.39
N SER A 55 19.16 -21.68 24.38
CA SER A 55 19.68 -21.73 23.00
C SER A 55 20.62 -20.58 22.66
N GLY A 56 20.58 -19.47 23.41
CA GLY A 56 21.27 -18.22 23.05
C GLY A 56 20.65 -17.49 21.83
N ALA A 57 19.58 -18.03 21.25
CA ALA A 57 18.93 -17.49 20.05
C ALA A 57 17.56 -16.88 20.39
N ASP A 58 17.16 -15.83 19.65
CA ASP A 58 15.82 -15.23 19.82
C ASP A 58 14.75 -16.26 19.41
N PRO A 59 13.84 -16.65 20.33
CA PRO A 59 12.83 -17.65 20.07
C PRO A 59 11.68 -17.17 19.16
N ASP A 60 11.62 -15.86 18.88
CA ASP A 60 10.59 -15.25 18.05
C ASP A 60 11.11 -15.14 16.59
N GLN A 61 10.54 -15.94 15.67
CA GLN A 61 10.87 -15.95 14.23
C GLN A 61 9.63 -15.62 13.39
N VAL A 62 9.82 -14.96 12.24
CA VAL A 62 8.75 -14.63 11.28
C VAL A 62 9.17 -15.02 9.86
N LEU A 63 8.19 -15.32 9.00
CA LEU A 63 8.44 -15.45 7.56
C LEU A 63 8.76 -14.07 6.99
N TYR A 64 9.92 -13.95 6.36
CA TYR A 64 10.44 -12.69 5.86
C TYR A 64 10.89 -12.85 4.42
N TYR A 65 10.34 -12.03 3.53
CA TYR A 65 10.79 -11.90 2.15
C TYR A 65 11.56 -10.60 1.97
N ASP A 66 12.80 -10.72 1.54
CA ASP A 66 13.67 -9.61 1.17
C ASP A 66 13.56 -9.35 -0.33
N VAL A 67 13.10 -8.15 -0.72
CA VAL A 67 12.84 -7.84 -2.13
C VAL A 67 14.14 -7.73 -2.92
N ALA A 68 15.21 -7.22 -2.31
CA ALA A 68 16.48 -6.98 -3.00
C ALA A 68 17.22 -8.28 -3.30
N SER A 69 17.28 -9.20 -2.32
CA SER A 69 17.91 -10.51 -2.54
C SER A 69 16.97 -11.51 -3.20
N GLY A 70 15.65 -11.28 -3.15
CA GLY A 70 14.64 -12.25 -3.56
C GLY A 70 14.57 -13.48 -2.64
N SER A 71 15.11 -13.41 -1.41
CA SER A 71 15.12 -14.54 -0.47
C SER A 71 13.88 -14.57 0.40
N LEU A 72 13.31 -15.77 0.56
CA LEU A 72 12.29 -16.07 1.57
C LEU A 72 12.92 -16.94 2.66
N ASP A 73 12.97 -16.43 3.88
CA ASP A 73 13.57 -17.13 5.02
C ASP A 73 12.86 -16.79 6.35
N GLU A 74 13.05 -17.63 7.37
CA GLU A 74 12.61 -17.31 8.73
C GLU A 74 13.65 -16.42 9.41
N ARG A 75 13.22 -15.23 9.87
CA ARG A 75 14.10 -14.27 10.54
C ARG A 75 13.68 -13.96 11.96
N SER A 76 14.69 -13.74 12.79
CA SER A 76 14.53 -13.32 14.17
C SER A 76 13.89 -11.94 14.23
N VAL A 77 12.82 -11.81 15.03
CA VAL A 77 12.17 -10.52 15.30
C VAL A 77 13.16 -9.49 15.81
N GLY A 78 14.16 -9.89 16.59
CA GLY A 78 15.21 -9.01 17.10
C GLY A 78 16.15 -8.42 16.04
N LYS A 79 16.13 -8.91 14.80
CA LYS A 79 17.12 -8.55 13.75
C LYS A 79 16.51 -7.90 12.50
N ILE A 80 15.20 -7.69 12.47
CA ILE A 80 14.47 -7.15 11.31
C ILE A 80 13.81 -5.81 11.63
N TYR A 81 13.54 -5.01 10.59
CA TYR A 81 12.87 -3.71 10.67
C TYR A 81 13.44 -2.76 11.73
N GLY A 82 14.75 -2.78 11.92
CA GLY A 82 15.44 -1.87 12.84
C GLY A 82 16.79 -1.40 12.30
N LYS A 83 17.38 -0.45 13.01
CA LYS A 83 18.69 0.13 12.72
C LYS A 83 19.49 0.25 14.01
N LYS A 84 20.80 0.04 13.93
CA LYS A 84 21.69 0.27 15.07
C LYS A 84 21.71 1.76 15.43
N ASN A 85 21.61 2.07 16.71
CA ASN A 85 21.72 3.41 17.29
C ASN A 85 20.75 4.44 16.68
N LEU A 86 19.59 4.02 16.18
CA LEU A 86 18.64 4.90 15.48
C LEU A 86 18.23 6.15 16.26
N TYR A 87 18.06 6.04 17.57
CA TYR A 87 17.66 7.13 18.46
C TYR A 87 18.75 7.53 19.46
N ARG A 88 19.99 7.09 19.22
CA ARG A 88 21.10 7.37 20.13
C ARG A 88 21.44 8.84 20.05
N ASP A 89 21.27 9.55 21.16
CA ASP A 89 21.64 10.94 21.27
C ASP A 89 22.99 11.06 21.98
N ALA A 90 24.07 11.18 21.20
CA ALA A 90 25.41 11.35 21.75
C ALA A 90 25.60 12.70 22.47
N SER A 91 24.73 13.69 22.22
CA SER A 91 24.78 15.00 22.89
C SER A 91 24.17 14.96 24.30
N ASN A 92 23.25 14.03 24.58
CA ASN A 92 22.70 13.82 25.92
C ASN A 92 23.59 12.87 26.74
N LEU A 93 24.65 13.43 27.35
CA LEU A 93 25.61 12.68 28.18
C LEU A 93 24.99 12.01 29.42
N SER A 94 23.81 12.47 29.87
CA SER A 94 23.13 11.90 31.03
C SER A 94 22.38 10.60 30.72
N ASN A 95 21.82 10.51 29.51
CA ASN A 95 21.11 9.33 29.01
C ASN A 95 21.07 9.36 27.47
N VAL A 96 22.02 8.68 26.83
CA VAL A 96 22.11 8.61 25.36
C VAL A 96 20.96 7.82 24.71
N ASN A 97 20.17 7.08 25.50
CA ASN A 97 19.04 6.26 25.05
C ASN A 97 17.69 6.79 25.54
N GLU A 98 17.63 8.03 26.04
CA GLU A 98 16.43 8.68 26.57
C GLU A 98 15.22 8.57 25.63
N VAL A 99 15.44 8.82 24.33
CA VAL A 99 14.37 8.78 23.31
C VAL A 99 13.83 7.37 23.13
N GLU A 100 14.69 6.35 23.13
CA GLU A 100 14.29 4.94 23.05
C GLU A 100 13.48 4.53 24.30
N GLU A 101 13.88 4.98 25.49
CA GLU A 101 13.13 4.71 26.72
C GLU A 101 11.73 5.32 26.67
N LYS A 102 11.59 6.56 26.22
CA LYS A 102 10.30 7.23 26.04
C LYS A 102 9.43 6.56 24.99
N LEU A 103 10.02 6.13 23.87
CA LEU A 103 9.33 5.34 22.84
C LEU A 103 8.81 4.03 23.42
N SER A 104 9.60 3.33 24.25
CA SER A 104 9.19 2.07 24.86
C SER A 104 7.95 2.21 25.75
N LEU A 105 7.77 3.35 26.41
CA LEU A 105 6.58 3.65 27.22
C LEU A 105 5.35 3.85 26.34
N LEU A 106 5.45 4.64 25.26
CA LEU A 106 4.38 4.84 24.31
C LEU A 106 3.98 3.53 23.61
N GLU A 107 4.96 2.71 23.22
CA GLU A 107 4.75 1.40 22.60
C GLU A 107 4.09 0.42 23.57
N ARG A 108 4.49 0.41 24.85
CA ARG A 108 3.86 -0.42 25.88
C ARG A 108 2.37 -0.08 26.02
N ASP A 109 2.06 1.20 26.14
CA ASP A 109 0.69 1.65 26.35
C ASP A 109 -0.17 1.37 25.10
N ALA A 110 0.36 1.62 23.91
CA ALA A 110 -0.29 1.24 22.65
C ALA A 110 -0.50 -0.28 22.51
N ALA A 111 0.47 -1.09 22.93
CA ALA A 111 0.39 -2.54 22.88
C ALA A 111 -0.75 -3.09 23.77
N LEU A 112 -0.99 -2.48 24.93
CA LEU A 112 -2.12 -2.83 25.80
C LEU A 112 -3.46 -2.54 25.13
N ILE A 113 -3.59 -1.36 24.51
CA ILE A 113 -4.82 -0.98 23.79
C ILE A 113 -5.05 -1.92 22.60
N ILE A 114 -4.02 -2.19 21.79
CA ILE A 114 -4.10 -3.11 20.65
C ILE A 114 -4.43 -4.54 21.10
N ALA A 115 -3.91 -4.98 22.25
CA ALA A 115 -4.29 -6.27 22.82
C ALA A 115 -5.79 -6.31 23.19
N ALA A 116 -6.33 -5.23 23.77
CA ALA A 116 -7.77 -5.10 24.00
C ALA A 116 -8.58 -5.09 22.70
N LEU A 117 -8.11 -4.41 21.64
CA LEU A 117 -8.77 -4.46 20.33
C LEU A 117 -8.92 -5.90 19.81
N HIS A 118 -7.90 -6.75 20.02
CA HIS A 118 -7.96 -8.15 19.64
C HIS A 118 -8.99 -8.96 20.42
N SER A 119 -9.15 -8.71 21.73
CA SER A 119 -10.18 -9.41 22.53
C SER A 119 -11.60 -9.01 22.14
N GLU A 120 -11.77 -7.83 21.55
CA GLU A 120 -13.07 -7.30 21.11
C GLU A 120 -13.45 -7.69 19.67
N LEU A 121 -12.58 -8.36 18.90
CA LEU A 121 -12.89 -8.79 17.53
C LEU A 121 -14.21 -9.58 17.40
N PRO A 122 -14.53 -10.55 18.30
CA PRO A 122 -15.80 -11.28 18.23
C PRO A 122 -17.03 -10.38 18.43
N ARG A 123 -16.90 -9.32 19.23
CA ARG A 123 -17.99 -8.38 19.56
C ARG A 123 -18.26 -7.36 18.46
N ARG A 124 -17.32 -7.17 17.52
CA ARG A 124 -17.42 -6.22 16.38
C ARG A 124 -17.50 -4.75 16.77
N THR A 125 -17.40 -4.44 18.04
CA THR A 125 -17.36 -3.07 18.57
C THR A 125 -16.38 -3.01 19.72
N VAL A 126 -15.72 -1.87 19.89
CA VAL A 126 -14.82 -1.61 21.01
C VAL A 126 -15.07 -0.23 21.57
N THR A 127 -15.03 -0.13 22.89
CA THR A 127 -15.21 1.13 23.60
C THR A 127 -13.87 1.55 24.19
N LEU A 128 -13.38 2.72 23.78
CA LEU A 128 -12.10 3.29 24.21
C LEU A 128 -12.34 4.58 24.99
N LYS A 129 -11.57 4.80 26.06
CA LYS A 129 -11.55 6.10 26.74
C LYS A 129 -10.77 7.11 25.90
N ARG A 130 -11.00 8.40 26.12
CA ARG A 130 -10.23 9.48 25.50
C ARG A 130 -8.72 9.26 25.58
N ARG A 131 -8.23 8.92 26.78
CA ARG A 131 -6.81 8.60 26.99
C ARG A 131 -6.29 7.52 26.03
N ASP A 132 -7.05 6.46 25.78
CA ASP A 132 -6.63 5.37 24.90
C ASP A 132 -6.61 5.83 23.43
N VAL A 133 -7.60 6.62 23.02
CA VAL A 133 -7.65 7.23 21.67
C VAL A 133 -6.47 8.17 21.46
N ASP A 134 -6.15 9.01 22.44
CA ASP A 134 -5.03 9.96 22.40
C ASP A 134 -3.68 9.21 22.32
N ILE A 135 -3.52 8.13 23.10
CA ILE A 135 -2.34 7.25 23.02
C ILE A 135 -2.23 6.63 21.63
N LEU A 136 -3.31 6.10 21.05
CA LEU A 136 -3.28 5.53 19.70
C LEU A 136 -2.92 6.58 18.64
N ARG A 137 -3.50 7.77 18.69
CA ARG A 137 -3.18 8.88 17.77
C ARG A 137 -1.71 9.26 17.84
N LYS A 138 -1.20 9.40 19.06
CA LYS A 138 0.21 9.71 19.32
C LYS A 138 1.13 8.59 18.82
N PHE A 139 0.82 7.35 19.15
CA PHE A 139 1.55 6.17 18.69
C PHE A 139 1.60 6.08 17.16
N MET A 140 0.48 6.25 16.47
CA MET A 140 0.42 6.23 15.01
C MET A 140 1.27 7.35 14.40
N PHE A 141 1.11 8.58 14.87
CA PHE A 141 1.90 9.73 14.37
C PHE A 141 3.40 9.52 14.57
N VAL A 142 3.81 9.20 15.79
CA VAL A 142 5.23 9.00 16.15
C VAL A 142 5.82 7.83 15.37
N SER A 143 5.10 6.72 15.22
CA SER A 143 5.57 5.56 14.44
C SER A 143 5.83 5.90 12.98
N HIS A 144 4.95 6.70 12.36
CA HIS A 144 5.19 7.20 11.01
C HIS A 144 6.40 8.15 10.94
N TYR A 145 6.47 9.12 11.86
CA TYR A 145 7.56 10.10 11.90
C TYR A 145 8.93 9.43 12.05
N ARG A 146 9.01 8.32 12.79
CA ARG A 146 10.21 7.49 12.92
C ARG A 146 10.66 6.84 11.61
N ILE A 147 9.72 6.47 10.72
CA ILE A 147 10.04 5.87 9.42
C ILE A 147 10.67 6.90 8.48
N ALA A 148 10.21 8.15 8.52
CA ALA A 148 10.85 9.24 7.79
C ALA A 148 12.30 9.48 8.27
N GLY A 149 12.59 9.12 9.53
CA GLY A 149 13.93 9.09 10.09
C GLY A 149 14.62 10.46 10.11
N SER A 150 15.94 10.45 10.23
CA SER A 150 16.75 11.67 10.26
C SER A 150 16.69 12.50 8.97
N THR A 151 16.30 11.91 7.85
CA THR A 151 16.22 12.61 6.55
C THR A 151 15.07 13.62 6.49
N TYR A 152 14.16 13.64 7.47
CA TYR A 152 13.00 14.55 7.46
C TYR A 152 13.40 16.03 7.47
N PHE A 153 14.45 16.39 8.21
CA PHE A 153 14.95 17.76 8.30
C PHE A 153 16.27 17.96 7.53
N ASP A 154 16.56 17.05 6.59
CA ASP A 154 17.70 17.22 5.71
C ASP A 154 17.48 18.46 4.83
N PRO A 155 18.31 19.52 4.94
CA PRO A 155 18.13 20.77 4.22
C PRO A 155 18.24 20.60 2.70
N ASP A 156 18.93 19.56 2.22
CA ASP A 156 19.08 19.29 0.79
C ASP A 156 17.81 18.65 0.20
N LEU A 157 17.05 17.94 1.03
CA LEU A 157 15.78 17.31 0.65
C LEU A 157 14.56 18.20 0.92
N SER A 158 14.69 19.18 1.83
CA SER A 158 13.60 20.08 2.23
C SER A 158 14.00 21.57 2.17
N PRO A 159 14.23 22.14 0.97
CA PRO A 159 14.68 23.54 0.84
C PRO A 159 13.72 24.55 1.47
N SER A 160 12.43 24.24 1.47
CA SER A 160 11.36 25.07 2.03
C SER A 160 11.43 25.23 3.55
N LEU A 161 12.18 24.37 4.25
CA LEU A 161 12.36 24.42 5.71
C LEU A 161 13.65 25.12 6.13
N ARG A 162 14.53 25.48 5.18
CA ARG A 162 15.91 25.85 5.46
C ARG A 162 16.04 27.04 6.42
N GLN A 163 15.26 28.09 6.21
CA GLN A 163 15.35 29.30 7.06
C GLN A 163 14.86 29.03 8.49
N TRP A 164 13.75 28.29 8.62
CA TRP A 164 13.26 27.85 9.93
C TRP A 164 14.28 26.94 10.63
N LEU A 165 14.88 25.99 9.91
CA LEU A 165 15.90 25.09 10.46
C LEU A 165 17.12 25.84 11.00
N ILE A 166 17.62 26.85 10.28
CA ILE A 166 18.76 27.67 10.73
C ILE A 166 18.43 28.37 12.06
N ARG A 167 17.24 28.99 12.15
CA ARG A 167 16.79 29.64 13.38
C ARG A 167 16.64 28.61 14.51
N TYR A 168 15.91 27.53 14.26
CA TYR A 168 15.61 26.50 15.25
C TYR A 168 16.89 25.85 15.80
N GLN A 169 17.89 25.62 14.92
CA GLN A 169 19.20 25.13 15.32
C GLN A 169 19.94 26.09 16.24
N ALA A 170 19.95 27.39 15.90
CA ALA A 170 20.58 28.41 16.72
C ALA A 170 19.89 28.56 18.10
N GLU A 171 18.55 28.60 18.11
CA GLU A 171 17.74 28.77 19.32
C GLU A 171 17.87 27.59 20.29
N HIS A 172 17.99 26.38 19.75
CA HIS A 172 18.02 25.15 20.54
C HIS A 172 19.38 24.46 20.61
N GLN A 173 20.43 25.12 20.12
CA GLN A 173 21.81 24.65 20.13
C GLN A 173 21.99 23.29 19.41
N CYS A 174 21.14 23.01 18.41
CA CYS A 174 21.25 21.80 17.59
C CYS A 174 22.37 21.98 16.55
N GLN A 175 23.26 21.00 16.41
CA GLN A 175 24.40 21.08 15.49
C GLN A 175 24.08 20.45 14.13
N THR A 176 23.17 19.47 14.11
CA THR A 176 22.81 18.70 12.93
C THR A 176 21.30 18.64 12.74
N HIS A 177 20.84 18.27 11.53
CA HIS A 177 19.43 18.00 11.29
C HIS A 177 18.92 16.78 12.09
N VAL A 178 19.81 15.85 12.45
CA VAL A 178 19.51 14.70 13.33
C VAL A 178 19.15 15.21 14.73
N ASP A 179 19.88 16.19 15.26
CA ASP A 179 19.59 16.78 16.58
C ASP A 179 18.22 17.47 16.59
N VAL A 180 17.88 18.19 15.51
CA VAL A 180 16.55 18.79 15.33
C VAL A 180 15.47 17.70 15.32
N TRP A 181 15.67 16.63 14.56
CA TRP A 181 14.75 15.49 14.51
C TRP A 181 14.55 14.83 15.89
N LEU A 182 15.62 14.58 16.63
CA LEU A 182 15.56 14.02 17.99
C LEU A 182 14.85 14.98 18.96
N ARG A 183 15.07 16.29 18.83
CA ARG A 183 14.39 17.30 19.66
C ARG A 183 12.90 17.37 19.37
N VAL A 184 12.49 17.39 18.10
CA VAL A 184 11.07 17.35 17.72
C VAL A 184 10.44 16.02 18.14
N MET A 185 11.19 14.91 18.10
CA MET A 185 10.75 13.64 18.65
C MET A 185 10.49 13.71 20.17
N ARG A 186 11.35 14.40 20.94
CA ARG A 186 11.09 14.68 22.36
C ARG A 186 9.83 15.49 22.57
N TYR A 187 9.63 16.57 21.79
CA TYR A 187 8.40 17.36 21.85
C TYR A 187 7.17 16.47 21.70
N TYR A 188 7.14 15.62 20.66
CA TYR A 188 6.02 14.70 20.55
C TYR A 188 5.92 13.78 21.74
N LEU A 189 6.99 13.16 22.24
CA LEU A 189 6.92 12.17 23.33
C LEU A 189 6.54 12.78 24.69
N ASP A 190 7.08 13.95 25.03
CA ASP A 190 6.92 14.59 26.34
C ASP A 190 5.63 15.42 26.44
N THR A 191 5.20 16.03 25.33
CA THR A 191 4.03 16.91 25.34
C THR A 191 2.73 16.10 25.32
N PRO A 192 1.77 16.35 26.23
CA PRO A 192 0.46 15.71 26.21
C PRO A 192 -0.27 15.95 24.88
N HIS A 193 -1.10 14.99 24.44
CA HIS A 193 -1.89 15.10 23.20
C HIS A 193 -2.63 16.44 23.08
N SER A 194 -3.34 16.83 24.15
CA SER A 194 -4.11 18.07 24.19
C SER A 194 -3.25 19.31 23.95
N GLN A 195 -2.07 19.37 24.57
CA GLN A 195 -1.17 20.50 24.44
C GLN A 195 -0.62 20.62 23.02
N ILE A 196 -0.22 19.51 22.37
CA ILE A 196 0.23 19.53 20.97
C ILE A 196 -0.85 20.13 20.06
N VAL A 197 -2.11 19.78 20.31
CA VAL A 197 -3.21 20.32 19.54
C VAL A 197 -3.46 21.79 19.85
N ASP A 198 -3.30 22.21 21.11
CA ASP A 198 -3.48 23.60 21.52
C ASP A 198 -2.37 24.51 20.93
N ASP A 199 -1.13 24.00 20.86
CA ASP A 199 -0.01 24.67 20.17
C ASP A 199 -0.35 24.89 18.69
N ALA A 200 -0.87 23.86 18.00
CA ALA A 200 -1.30 23.97 16.61
C ALA A 200 -2.44 25.00 16.43
N TYR A 201 -3.38 25.06 17.38
CA TYR A 201 -4.44 26.08 17.35
C TYR A 201 -3.91 27.50 17.54
N ALA A 202 -2.86 27.70 18.34
CA ALA A 202 -2.21 29.00 18.47
C ALA A 202 -1.59 29.43 17.13
N GLU A 203 -0.92 28.53 16.43
CA GLU A 203 -0.38 28.76 15.08
C GLU A 203 -1.50 29.05 14.06
N PHE A 204 -2.59 28.26 14.05
CA PHE A 204 -3.76 28.53 13.20
C PHE A 204 -4.41 29.89 13.48
N LYS A 205 -4.41 30.34 14.73
CA LYS A 205 -4.94 31.65 15.10
C LYS A 205 -4.03 32.78 14.62
N LYS A 206 -2.71 32.57 14.65
CA LYS A 206 -1.70 33.55 14.23
C LYS A 206 -1.71 33.78 12.72
N TYR A 207 -1.70 32.70 11.94
CA TYR A 207 -1.57 32.78 10.47
C TYR A 207 -2.90 32.62 9.73
N GLY A 208 -3.94 32.13 10.39
CA GLY A 208 -5.15 31.67 9.72
C GLY A 208 -5.02 30.22 9.23
N TYR A 209 -6.16 29.52 9.20
CA TYR A 209 -6.19 28.07 8.97
C TYR A 209 -5.58 27.65 7.62
N ASN A 210 -5.96 28.33 6.53
CA ASN A 210 -5.48 27.99 5.19
C ASN A 210 -3.98 28.29 5.03
N GLU A 211 -3.51 29.43 5.56
CA GLU A 211 -2.12 29.84 5.43
C GLU A 211 -1.19 28.95 6.26
N ALA A 212 -1.55 28.64 7.50
CA ALA A 212 -0.81 27.68 8.31
C ALA A 212 -0.73 26.29 7.67
N PHE A 213 -1.81 25.83 7.01
CA PHE A 213 -1.78 24.57 6.27
C PHE A 213 -0.90 24.65 5.01
N GLN A 214 -0.96 25.76 4.28
CA GLN A 214 -0.07 26.01 3.14
C GLN A 214 1.39 26.03 3.57
N GLN A 215 1.72 26.56 4.75
CA GLN A 215 3.09 26.57 5.27
C GLN A 215 3.70 25.17 5.42
N VAL A 216 2.88 24.13 5.65
CA VAL A 216 3.35 22.73 5.67
C VAL A 216 3.84 22.27 4.29
N VAL A 217 3.35 22.87 3.21
CA VAL A 217 3.60 22.47 1.81
C VAL A 217 4.53 23.44 1.09
N THR A 218 4.39 24.75 1.30
CA THR A 218 5.06 25.81 0.52
C THR A 218 6.25 26.43 1.24
N GLY A 219 6.38 26.23 2.55
CA GLY A 219 7.47 26.75 3.37
C GLY A 219 6.98 27.31 4.69
N ILE A 220 7.69 26.97 5.76
CA ILE A 220 7.33 27.35 7.12
C ILE A 220 7.85 28.75 7.39
N ASP A 221 7.02 29.64 7.94
CA ASP A 221 7.47 30.95 8.40
C ASP A 221 8.61 30.74 9.41
N PRO A 222 9.80 31.31 9.17
CA PRO A 222 10.89 31.25 10.13
C PRO A 222 10.51 31.72 11.53
N ALA A 223 9.46 32.55 11.70
CA ALA A 223 8.94 33.03 12.98
C ALA A 223 7.88 32.13 13.64
N SER A 224 7.51 30.98 13.04
CA SER A 224 6.62 30.00 13.68
C SER A 224 7.30 29.37 14.90
N GLU A 225 6.54 29.16 15.99
CA GLU A 225 7.07 28.63 17.25
C GLU A 225 6.91 27.11 17.32
N HIS A 226 5.75 26.59 16.91
CA HIS A 226 5.45 25.16 16.94
C HIS A 226 4.94 24.61 15.60
N PRO A 227 5.66 24.81 14.49
CA PRO A 227 5.19 24.34 13.19
C PRO A 227 5.08 22.80 13.11
N GLU A 228 5.86 22.07 13.91
CA GLU A 228 5.77 20.62 14.05
C GLU A 228 4.38 20.17 14.54
N SER A 229 3.70 20.98 15.35
CA SER A 229 2.37 20.64 15.89
C SER A 229 1.27 20.58 14.82
N LEU A 230 1.43 21.31 13.72
CA LEU A 230 0.43 21.43 12.64
C LEU A 230 0.15 20.07 11.99
N ALA A 231 1.19 19.35 11.60
CA ALA A 231 1.06 18.02 10.98
C ALA A 231 0.40 17.01 11.93
N TYR A 232 0.71 17.11 13.23
CA TYR A 232 0.09 16.28 14.26
C TYR A 232 -1.41 16.58 14.37
N GLN A 233 -1.79 17.85 14.46
CA GLN A 233 -3.20 18.27 14.58
C GLN A 233 -4.02 17.81 13.37
N VAL A 234 -3.49 17.97 12.16
CA VAL A 234 -4.17 17.53 10.93
C VAL A 234 -4.49 16.04 11.02
N GLN A 235 -3.50 15.21 11.37
CA GLN A 235 -3.72 13.78 11.52
C GLN A 235 -4.71 13.47 12.66
N ALA A 236 -4.57 14.16 13.80
CA ALA A 236 -5.35 13.89 14.99
C ALA A 236 -6.82 14.27 14.81
N GLU A 237 -7.12 15.47 14.33
CA GLU A 237 -8.47 16.01 14.38
C GLU A 237 -9.19 16.01 13.02
N GLN A 238 -8.46 15.94 11.91
CA GLN A 238 -9.06 15.93 10.56
C GLN A 238 -9.22 14.52 9.98
N CYS A 239 -8.83 13.48 10.72
CA CYS A 239 -9.07 12.10 10.35
C CYS A 239 -9.95 11.36 11.35
N PHE A 240 -10.83 10.53 10.82
CA PHE A 240 -11.58 9.54 11.56
C PHE A 240 -10.74 8.26 11.74
N LEU A 241 -10.73 7.70 12.95
CA LEU A 241 -10.08 6.41 13.24
C LEU A 241 -11.02 5.24 12.90
N GLY A 242 -10.69 4.51 11.84
CA GLY A 242 -11.26 3.21 11.50
C GLY A 242 -10.43 2.06 12.06
N ILE A 243 -11.13 1.00 12.49
CA ILE A 243 -10.52 -0.27 12.92
C ILE A 243 -11.01 -1.35 11.96
N TRP A 244 -10.11 -1.88 11.14
CA TRP A 244 -10.45 -2.87 10.12
C TRP A 244 -9.90 -4.23 10.53
N GLU A 245 -10.72 -5.26 10.38
CA GLU A 245 -10.33 -6.64 10.56
C GLU A 245 -10.22 -7.36 9.22
N ALA A 246 -9.11 -8.07 8.98
CA ALA A 246 -8.96 -8.92 7.80
C ALA A 246 -10.05 -10.00 7.71
N GLU A 247 -10.35 -10.48 6.50
CA GLU A 247 -11.20 -11.67 6.31
C GLU A 247 -10.61 -12.87 7.06
N ALA A 248 -11.42 -13.76 7.65
CA ALA A 248 -10.99 -14.85 8.56
C ALA A 248 -9.98 -15.83 7.95
N THR A 249 -10.08 -16.10 6.65
CA THR A 249 -9.16 -16.95 5.87
C THR A 249 -8.00 -16.16 5.27
N SER A 250 -7.92 -14.86 5.54
CA SER A 250 -6.89 -13.94 5.05
C SER A 250 -6.12 -13.28 6.19
N GLU A 251 -5.19 -12.42 5.80
CA GLU A 251 -4.38 -11.61 6.68
C GLU A 251 -3.92 -10.33 6.01
N PHE A 252 -3.59 -9.33 6.81
CA PHE A 252 -2.81 -8.19 6.37
C PHE A 252 -1.31 -8.52 6.40
N ILE A 253 -0.64 -8.36 5.27
CA ILE A 253 0.82 -8.49 5.18
C ILE A 253 1.49 -7.28 5.83
N LEU A 254 2.70 -7.42 6.37
CA LEU A 254 3.47 -6.32 6.93
C LEU A 254 4.60 -5.93 5.98
N THR A 255 4.80 -4.63 5.76
CA THR A 255 5.90 -4.11 4.95
C THR A 255 6.74 -3.10 5.73
N ASN A 256 7.93 -2.75 5.23
CA ASN A 256 8.77 -1.70 5.82
C ASN A 256 8.13 -0.30 5.79
N ARG A 257 7.00 -0.12 5.07
CA ARG A 257 6.22 1.12 4.95
C ARG A 257 4.87 1.06 5.67
N ALA A 258 4.62 0.03 6.48
CA ALA A 258 3.31 -0.27 7.04
C ALA A 258 2.78 0.71 8.11
N PHE A 259 3.55 1.74 8.51
CA PHE A 259 3.12 2.76 9.48
C PHE A 259 3.03 4.13 8.83
N GLY A 260 1.80 4.54 8.57
CA GLY A 260 1.46 5.83 7.98
C GLY A 260 1.59 5.84 6.47
N LEU A 261 1.31 4.72 5.81
CA LEU A 261 1.19 4.66 4.36
C LEU A 261 -0.04 5.45 3.91
N TRP A 262 0.13 6.36 2.95
CA TRP A 262 -0.97 7.09 2.33
C TRP A 262 -1.56 6.30 1.17
N GLU A 263 -2.88 6.26 1.09
CA GLU A 263 -3.63 5.68 -0.01
C GLU A 263 -4.76 6.63 -0.44
N GLY A 264 -5.00 6.68 -1.75
CA GLY A 264 -5.93 7.62 -2.36
C GLY A 264 -5.39 9.04 -2.42
N LEU A 265 -5.73 9.76 -3.49
CA LEU A 265 -5.37 11.17 -3.65
C LEU A 265 -6.61 12.03 -3.83
N THR A 266 -6.66 13.14 -3.11
CA THR A 266 -7.58 14.26 -3.31
C THR A 266 -6.76 15.54 -3.48
N PRO A 267 -7.35 16.64 -3.99
CA PRO A 267 -6.68 17.94 -3.97
C PRO A 267 -6.24 18.39 -2.56
N ALA A 268 -6.91 17.91 -1.51
CA ALA A 268 -6.61 18.22 -0.12
C ALA A 268 -5.60 17.23 0.54
N GLY A 269 -5.07 16.26 -0.22
CA GLY A 269 -4.13 15.26 0.27
C GLY A 269 -4.66 13.82 0.24
N GLY A 270 -4.03 12.94 1.02
CA GLY A 270 -4.34 11.51 1.00
C GLY A 270 -5.69 11.17 1.65
N ILE A 271 -6.35 10.12 1.15
CA ILE A 271 -7.67 9.70 1.63
C ILE A 271 -7.57 8.87 2.91
N HIS A 272 -6.74 7.84 2.86
CA HIS A 272 -6.51 6.91 3.95
C HIS A 272 -5.06 6.97 4.36
N ARG A 273 -4.82 6.86 5.66
CA ARG A 273 -3.50 6.66 6.24
C ARG A 273 -3.50 5.38 7.06
N ILE A 274 -2.69 4.43 6.64
CA ILE A 274 -2.74 3.03 7.06
C ILE A 274 -1.67 2.74 8.10
N PHE A 275 -2.05 2.05 9.18
CA PHE A 275 -1.16 1.57 10.24
C PHE A 275 -1.46 0.10 10.56
N LEU A 276 -0.54 -0.78 10.23
CA LEU A 276 -0.70 -2.21 10.51
C LEU A 276 -0.18 -2.60 11.88
N VAL A 277 -1.06 -3.14 12.70
CA VAL A 277 -0.74 -3.51 14.08
C VAL A 277 -0.78 -5.02 14.32
N SER A 278 -1.30 -5.80 13.36
CA SER A 278 -1.26 -7.26 13.35
C SER A 278 -1.73 -7.82 11.99
N PRO A 279 -1.58 -9.14 11.75
CA PRO A 279 -2.17 -9.79 10.57
C PRO A 279 -3.71 -9.69 10.52
N ARG A 280 -4.36 -9.36 11.64
CA ARG A 280 -5.82 -9.31 11.74
C ARG A 280 -6.39 -7.90 11.83
N ILE A 281 -5.61 -6.91 12.23
CA ILE A 281 -6.09 -5.56 12.56
C ILE A 281 -5.23 -4.52 11.85
N ALA A 282 -5.89 -3.66 11.09
CA ALA A 282 -5.36 -2.40 10.58
C ALA A 282 -6.07 -1.22 11.28
N LEU A 283 -5.30 -0.23 11.71
CA LEU A 283 -5.82 1.07 12.11
C LEU A 283 -5.73 1.99 10.90
N VAL A 284 -6.84 2.61 10.52
CA VAL A 284 -6.92 3.44 9.32
C VAL A 284 -7.44 4.81 9.69
N LEU A 285 -6.62 5.84 9.49
CA LEU A 285 -7.04 7.23 9.61
C LEU A 285 -7.61 7.67 8.27
N ARG A 286 -8.92 7.85 8.21
CA ARG A 286 -9.64 8.27 6.99
C ARG A 286 -9.96 9.76 7.08
N SER A 287 -9.59 10.53 6.06
CA SER A 287 -9.84 11.97 6.02
C SER A 287 -11.33 12.28 6.20
N ASN A 288 -11.62 13.28 7.04
CA ASN A 288 -12.97 13.83 7.22
C ASN A 288 -13.41 14.68 6.02
N ALA A 289 -12.47 15.11 5.18
CA ALA A 289 -12.73 15.92 3.99
C ALA A 289 -13.12 15.10 2.74
N LEU A 290 -13.37 13.80 2.88
CA LEU A 290 -13.94 12.95 1.82
C LEU A 290 -15.32 13.48 1.40
N PRO A 291 -15.60 13.59 0.09
CA PRO A 291 -15.79 14.93 -0.39
C PRO A 291 -17.25 15.37 -0.33
N LEU A 292 -17.41 16.59 0.19
CA LEU A 292 -18.45 17.55 -0.20
C LEU A 292 -18.28 18.03 -1.67
N PHE A 293 -17.26 17.54 -2.38
CA PHE A 293 -16.92 17.87 -3.76
C PHE A 293 -17.18 16.68 -4.71
N ASP A 294 -17.82 17.00 -5.83
CA ASP A 294 -18.49 16.16 -6.82
C ASP A 294 -17.84 14.85 -7.29
N ASP A 295 -18.70 14.03 -7.91
CA ASP A 295 -18.45 12.79 -8.63
C ASP A 295 -17.47 12.90 -9.84
N GLU A 296 -16.84 14.06 -10.07
CA GLU A 296 -16.10 14.33 -11.31
C GLU A 296 -14.58 14.07 -11.25
N ALA A 297 -13.95 13.99 -10.06
CA ALA A 297 -12.54 13.61 -9.97
C ALA A 297 -12.42 12.08 -9.85
N PRO A 298 -11.61 11.39 -10.70
CA PRO A 298 -11.39 9.95 -10.56
C PRO A 298 -10.72 9.67 -9.21
N LYS A 299 -11.53 9.23 -8.24
CA LYS A 299 -11.07 8.83 -6.91
C LYS A 299 -10.25 7.55 -7.06
N LYS A 300 -8.94 7.70 -7.26
CA LYS A 300 -7.98 6.58 -7.32
C LYS A 300 -7.75 6.01 -5.92
N SER A 301 -8.78 5.41 -5.31
CA SER A 301 -8.65 4.68 -4.05
C SER A 301 -9.32 3.32 -4.14
N ALA A 302 -8.52 2.27 -4.00
CA ALA A 302 -8.99 0.88 -3.94
C ALA A 302 -9.77 0.61 -2.65
N LEU A 303 -9.56 1.42 -1.61
CA LEU A 303 -10.12 1.22 -0.27
C LEU A 303 -11.37 2.06 0.00
N LEU A 304 -11.79 2.90 -0.96
CA LEU A 304 -12.92 3.82 -0.78
C LEU A 304 -14.25 3.10 -0.56
N SER A 305 -14.39 1.90 -1.15
CA SER A 305 -15.57 1.03 -1.06
C SER A 305 -15.80 0.46 0.35
N ILE A 306 -14.80 0.51 1.22
CA ILE A 306 -14.92 0.04 2.60
C ILE A 306 -15.79 1.06 3.36
N PRO A 307 -16.97 0.64 3.86
CA PRO A 307 -17.96 1.57 4.37
C PRO A 307 -17.45 2.32 5.60
N LYS A 308 -17.66 3.63 5.62
CA LYS A 308 -17.60 4.44 6.84
C LYS A 308 -18.92 4.21 7.56
N ARG A 309 -18.95 3.39 8.62
CA ARG A 309 -20.13 3.37 9.49
C ARG A 309 -20.15 4.68 10.26
N ASN A 310 -21.12 5.52 9.92
CA ASN A 310 -21.32 6.87 10.44
C ASN A 310 -21.31 6.85 11.97
N LEU A 311 -20.19 7.28 12.56
CA LEU A 311 -20.30 8.04 13.80
C LEU A 311 -20.80 9.42 13.39
N HIS A 312 -21.98 9.78 13.87
CA HIS A 312 -22.39 11.17 14.01
C HIS A 312 -21.37 11.86 14.93
N LEU A 313 -20.20 12.25 14.42
CA LEU A 313 -19.37 13.25 15.10
C LEU A 313 -19.70 14.59 14.48
N ALA A 314 -20.65 15.23 15.14
CA ALA A 314 -20.87 16.65 15.19
C ALA A 314 -19.56 17.43 15.01
N SER A 315 -19.61 18.43 14.12
CA SER A 315 -19.00 19.76 14.23
C SER A 315 -17.65 19.83 14.95
N SER A 316 -16.65 20.41 14.29
CA SER A 316 -15.35 20.83 14.84
C SER A 316 -15.41 21.54 16.21
N LYS A 317 -16.59 22.00 16.67
CA LYS A 317 -16.81 22.51 18.03
C LYS A 317 -16.80 21.44 19.14
N VAL A 318 -17.10 20.16 18.87
CA VAL A 318 -17.18 19.11 19.90
C VAL A 318 -15.79 18.72 20.45
N ASN A 319 -14.72 18.86 19.66
CA ASN A 319 -13.36 18.61 20.14
C ASN A 319 -12.82 19.67 21.13
N ARG A 320 -13.54 20.79 21.35
CA ARG A 320 -13.15 21.83 22.32
C ARG A 320 -13.55 21.49 23.75
N GLN A 321 -14.61 20.71 23.95
CA GLN A 321 -14.96 20.19 25.27
C GLN A 321 -14.30 18.82 25.45
N ARG A 322 -13.02 18.83 25.84
CA ARG A 322 -12.22 17.63 26.08
C ARG A 322 -12.42 17.17 27.53
N SER A 323 -13.42 16.33 27.80
CA SER A 323 -13.50 15.69 29.10
C SER A 323 -12.55 14.47 29.12
N PRO A 324 -11.69 14.32 30.15
CA PRO A 324 -10.86 13.12 30.29
C PRO A 324 -11.72 11.84 30.47
N HIS A 325 -13.00 12.00 30.77
CA HIS A 325 -13.97 10.91 30.93
C HIS A 325 -14.73 10.56 29.66
N ASP A 326 -14.42 11.20 28.52
CA ASP A 326 -15.09 10.86 27.26
C ASP A 326 -14.79 9.43 26.84
N VAL A 327 -15.83 8.80 26.30
CA VAL A 327 -15.82 7.41 25.87
C VAL A 327 -16.28 7.33 24.43
N PHE A 328 -15.52 6.62 23.60
CA PHE A 328 -15.74 6.48 22.17
C PHE A 328 -16.00 5.03 21.84
N THR A 329 -17.09 4.75 21.12
CA THR A 329 -17.39 3.41 20.62
C THR A 329 -17.08 3.33 19.15
N PHE A 330 -16.19 2.42 18.77
CA PHE A 330 -15.78 2.16 17.41
C PHE A 330 -16.36 0.83 16.93
N THR A 331 -16.84 0.81 15.68
CA THR A 331 -17.14 -0.46 15.01
C THR A 331 -15.85 -1.03 14.41
N ILE A 332 -15.66 -2.34 14.56
CA ILE A 332 -14.61 -3.11 13.91
C ILE A 332 -15.16 -3.63 12.59
N THR A 333 -14.74 -3.03 11.48
CA THR A 333 -15.21 -3.41 10.14
C THR A 333 -14.46 -4.66 9.70
N LYS A 334 -15.16 -5.80 9.65
CA LYS A 334 -14.62 -7.01 9.00
C LYS A 334 -14.63 -6.81 7.49
N LEU A 335 -13.47 -6.91 6.88
CA LEU A 335 -13.33 -6.81 5.44
C LEU A 335 -13.80 -8.10 4.77
N THR A 336 -14.33 -7.98 3.56
CA THR A 336 -14.47 -9.12 2.65
C THR A 336 -13.09 -9.61 2.22
N LEU A 337 -13.06 -10.77 1.55
CA LEU A 337 -11.82 -11.29 1.00
C LEU A 337 -11.22 -10.30 -0.01
N ASP A 338 -12.00 -9.87 -0.99
CA ASP A 338 -11.60 -8.90 -2.01
C ASP A 338 -11.11 -7.58 -1.41
N GLN A 339 -11.75 -7.08 -0.34
CA GLN A 339 -11.30 -5.88 0.37
C GLN A 339 -9.97 -6.10 1.10
N THR A 340 -9.74 -7.29 1.66
CA THR A 340 -8.47 -7.63 2.30
C THR A 340 -7.36 -7.76 1.26
N ASP A 341 -7.64 -8.38 0.12
CA ASP A 341 -6.66 -8.51 -0.97
C ASP A 341 -6.36 -7.15 -1.62
N ALA A 342 -7.37 -6.30 -1.86
CA ALA A 342 -7.17 -4.91 -2.32
C ALA A 342 -6.32 -4.10 -1.32
N PHE A 343 -6.55 -4.29 -0.02
CA PHE A 343 -5.70 -3.70 1.02
C PHE A 343 -4.25 -4.16 0.91
N ASN A 344 -4.02 -5.46 0.72
CA ASN A 344 -2.67 -5.99 0.58
C ASN A 344 -1.99 -5.54 -0.73
N VAL A 345 -2.74 -5.38 -1.82
CA VAL A 345 -2.23 -4.82 -3.08
C VAL A 345 -1.66 -3.42 -2.85
N VAL A 346 -2.38 -2.55 -2.13
CA VAL A 346 -1.88 -1.22 -1.75
C VAL A 346 -0.56 -1.30 -0.98
N LEU A 347 -0.40 -2.29 -0.10
CA LEU A 347 0.84 -2.48 0.64
C LEU A 347 1.98 -2.95 -0.27
N LEU A 348 1.71 -3.86 -1.21
CA LEU A 348 2.66 -4.37 -2.18
C LEU A 348 3.14 -3.29 -3.15
N ASP A 349 2.25 -2.40 -3.60
CA ASP A 349 2.62 -1.26 -4.45
C ASP A 349 3.67 -0.35 -3.80
N ASN A 350 3.63 -0.29 -2.47
CA ASN A 350 4.47 0.62 -1.71
C ASN A 350 5.74 -0.02 -1.16
N VAL A 351 6.03 -1.27 -1.53
CA VAL A 351 7.33 -1.89 -1.20
C VAL A 351 8.38 -1.45 -2.22
N LYS A 352 9.46 -0.88 -1.69
CA LYS A 352 10.63 -0.50 -2.47
C LYS A 352 11.43 -1.72 -2.91
N SER A 353 12.31 -1.56 -3.89
CA SER A 353 13.25 -2.61 -4.33
C SER A 353 14.19 -3.08 -3.22
N ASP A 354 14.49 -2.23 -2.23
CA ASP A 354 15.26 -2.54 -1.02
C ASP A 354 14.36 -2.86 0.19
N GLY A 355 13.06 -3.06 -0.05
CA GLY A 355 12.06 -3.32 0.97
C GLY A 355 11.95 -4.78 1.38
N ALA A 356 10.98 -5.05 2.25
CA ALA A 356 10.70 -6.39 2.72
C ALA A 356 9.25 -6.59 3.13
N ILE A 357 8.81 -7.84 3.05
CA ILE A 357 7.45 -8.28 3.40
C ILE A 357 7.54 -9.34 4.49
N THR A 358 6.69 -9.20 5.50
CA THR A 358 6.48 -10.20 6.56
C THR A 358 5.03 -10.64 6.55
N PHE A 359 4.78 -11.94 6.65
CA PHE A 359 3.44 -12.53 6.61
C PHE A 359 3.38 -13.75 7.52
N LEU A 360 2.17 -14.24 7.82
CA LEU A 360 1.97 -15.34 8.76
C LEU A 360 1.88 -16.69 8.04
N GLY A 361 1.22 -16.75 6.87
CA GLY A 361 0.98 -18.00 6.15
C GLY A 361 1.31 -17.94 4.66
N GLY A 362 2.10 -18.91 4.17
CA GLY A 362 2.49 -19.00 2.77
C GLY A 362 1.33 -19.09 1.78
N GLU A 363 0.27 -19.83 2.12
CA GLU A 363 -0.92 -19.97 1.25
C GLU A 363 -1.68 -18.64 1.09
N ARG A 364 -1.83 -17.89 2.18
CA ARG A 364 -2.50 -16.57 2.17
C ARG A 364 -1.68 -15.56 1.38
N MET A 365 -0.36 -15.55 1.60
CA MET A 365 0.55 -14.72 0.83
C MET A 365 0.52 -15.08 -0.66
N LEU A 366 0.51 -16.38 -1.00
CA LEU A 366 0.41 -16.84 -2.39
C LEU A 366 -0.87 -16.36 -3.06
N ARG A 367 -2.02 -16.42 -2.37
CA ARG A 367 -3.28 -15.85 -2.87
C ARG A 367 -3.14 -14.34 -3.10
N THR A 368 -2.67 -13.60 -2.11
CA THR A 368 -2.48 -12.14 -2.22
C THR A 368 -1.56 -11.80 -3.40
N LEU A 369 -0.48 -12.56 -3.62
CA LEU A 369 0.40 -12.38 -4.78
C LEU A 369 -0.31 -12.69 -6.10
N ARG A 370 -1.17 -13.70 -6.16
CA ARG A 370 -1.94 -13.99 -7.39
C ARG A 370 -2.89 -12.86 -7.74
N VAL A 371 -3.58 -12.30 -6.74
CA VAL A 371 -4.43 -11.12 -6.96
C VAL A 371 -3.61 -9.95 -7.48
N PHE A 372 -2.48 -9.63 -6.82
CA PHE A 372 -1.55 -8.59 -7.28
C PHE A 372 -1.01 -8.86 -8.70
N TRP A 373 -0.69 -10.12 -9.01
CA TRP A 373 -0.14 -10.51 -10.31
C TRP A 373 -1.18 -10.47 -11.42
N HIS A 374 -2.46 -10.68 -11.13
CA HIS A 374 -3.52 -10.60 -12.11
C HIS A 374 -3.99 -9.18 -12.36
N ASP A 375 -3.75 -8.27 -11.41
CA ASP A 375 -3.93 -6.84 -11.66
C ASP A 375 -2.77 -6.32 -12.51
N SER A 376 -3.16 -5.67 -13.58
CA SER A 376 -2.37 -5.27 -14.71
C SER A 376 -1.81 -3.85 -14.60
N LEU A 377 -2.38 -3.06 -13.68
CA LEU A 377 -1.79 -1.80 -13.26
C LEU A 377 -0.39 -2.02 -12.64
N HIS A 378 -0.11 -3.23 -12.15
CA HIS A 378 1.15 -3.58 -11.48
C HIS A 378 2.14 -4.37 -12.34
N LYS A 379 1.97 -4.43 -13.68
CA LYS A 379 2.83 -5.24 -14.59
C LYS A 379 4.32 -5.04 -14.31
N PHE A 380 4.75 -3.80 -14.08
CA PHE A 380 6.15 -3.45 -13.84
C PHE A 380 6.65 -3.88 -12.45
N ASP A 381 5.78 -3.95 -11.46
CA ASP A 381 6.13 -4.32 -10.08
C ASP A 381 6.09 -5.83 -9.83
N ARG A 382 5.43 -6.62 -10.70
CA ARG A 382 5.36 -8.08 -10.60
C ARG A 382 6.73 -8.74 -10.43
N GLN A 383 7.74 -8.24 -11.12
CA GLN A 383 9.08 -8.82 -11.06
C GLN A 383 9.71 -8.77 -9.67
N LYS A 384 9.35 -7.79 -8.82
CA LYS A 384 9.78 -7.71 -7.42
C LYS A 384 9.38 -8.96 -6.62
N TYR A 385 8.31 -9.63 -7.03
CA TYR A 385 7.70 -10.74 -6.29
C TYR A 385 7.77 -12.08 -7.03
N ALA A 386 8.43 -12.13 -8.19
CA ALA A 386 8.56 -13.36 -8.98
C ALA A 386 9.24 -14.48 -8.17
N SER A 387 10.30 -14.16 -7.43
CA SER A 387 11.01 -15.12 -6.56
C SER A 387 10.12 -15.59 -5.42
N LEU A 388 9.39 -14.69 -4.75
CA LEU A 388 8.46 -15.05 -3.68
C LEU A 388 7.34 -15.97 -4.20
N MET A 389 6.73 -15.63 -5.34
CA MET A 389 5.72 -16.46 -6.01
C MET A 389 6.26 -17.87 -6.28
N ARG A 390 7.49 -17.99 -6.76
CA ARG A 390 8.16 -19.27 -7.00
C ARG A 390 8.36 -20.06 -5.70
N HIS A 391 8.91 -19.42 -4.66
CA HIS A 391 9.12 -20.07 -3.36
C HIS A 391 7.82 -20.61 -2.77
N LEU A 392 6.75 -19.82 -2.81
CA LEU A 392 5.45 -20.21 -2.26
C LEU A 392 4.71 -21.25 -3.11
N SER A 393 5.01 -21.35 -4.41
CA SER A 393 4.39 -22.33 -5.31
C SER A 393 5.04 -23.72 -5.25
N ILE A 394 6.29 -23.82 -4.79
CA ILE A 394 7.04 -25.09 -4.72
C ILE A 394 6.74 -25.85 -3.42
N ILE A 395 6.33 -25.17 -2.35
CA ILE A 395 6.02 -25.80 -1.06
C ILE A 395 4.80 -26.72 -1.25
N PRO A 396 4.93 -28.05 -1.13
CA PRO A 396 3.78 -28.94 -1.20
C PRO A 396 2.83 -28.56 -0.06
N PRO A 397 1.50 -28.48 -0.30
CA PRO A 397 0.56 -28.22 0.77
C PRO A 397 0.69 -29.37 1.78
N SER A 398 1.30 -29.10 2.93
CA SER A 398 1.33 -30.04 4.03
C SER A 398 -0.12 -30.27 4.46
N LEU A 399 -0.58 -31.52 4.27
CA LEU A 399 -1.84 -32.12 4.72
C LEU A 399 -2.54 -31.28 5.80
N TYR A 400 -3.68 -30.65 5.50
CA TYR A 400 -4.96 -30.74 6.23
C TYR A 400 -6.04 -29.78 5.66
N HIS A 401 -7.18 -30.40 5.35
CA HIS A 401 -8.55 -29.92 5.17
C HIS A 401 -8.98 -28.93 4.07
N ALA A 402 -9.66 -29.54 3.09
CA ALA A 402 -10.92 -29.14 2.46
C ALA A 402 -10.89 -27.85 1.61
N SER A 403 -10.40 -28.03 0.38
CA SER A 403 -11.08 -27.63 -0.87
C SER A 403 -12.04 -26.44 -0.76
N THR A 404 -11.51 -25.24 -1.02
CA THR A 404 -12.30 -24.27 -1.77
C THR A 404 -12.65 -24.88 -3.14
N PRO A 405 -13.89 -24.71 -3.66
CA PRO A 405 -14.20 -25.16 -5.01
C PRO A 405 -13.25 -24.41 -5.94
N PHE A 406 -12.48 -25.14 -6.75
CA PHE A 406 -11.79 -24.52 -7.88
C PHE A 406 -12.83 -23.70 -8.63
N GLU A 407 -12.60 -22.38 -8.74
CA GLU A 407 -13.40 -21.54 -9.61
C GLU A 407 -13.45 -22.19 -11.00
N PRO A 408 -14.63 -22.22 -11.65
CA PRO A 408 -14.76 -22.85 -12.94
C PRO A 408 -13.85 -22.13 -13.94
N VAL A 409 -12.78 -22.82 -14.35
CA VAL A 409 -11.98 -22.45 -15.51
C VAL A 409 -12.90 -22.54 -16.72
N ASP A 410 -12.95 -21.49 -17.53
CA ASP A 410 -13.70 -21.54 -18.79
C ASP A 410 -13.08 -22.59 -19.70
N THR A 411 -13.70 -23.77 -19.70
CA THR A 411 -13.13 -24.96 -20.34
C THR A 411 -13.08 -24.79 -21.85
N GLU A 412 -14.02 -24.05 -22.43
CA GLU A 412 -14.06 -23.79 -23.88
C GLU A 412 -12.91 -22.89 -24.30
N LEU A 413 -12.70 -21.77 -23.59
CA LEU A 413 -11.57 -20.89 -23.85
C LEU A 413 -10.24 -21.58 -23.58
N TYR A 414 -10.12 -22.32 -22.47
CA TYR A 414 -8.91 -23.05 -22.13
C TYR A 414 -8.55 -24.09 -23.19
N VAL A 415 -9.52 -24.91 -23.61
CA VAL A 415 -9.31 -25.91 -24.67
C VAL A 415 -8.92 -25.24 -25.99
N ALA A 416 -9.55 -24.11 -26.36
CA ALA A 416 -9.20 -23.38 -27.56
C ALA A 416 -7.76 -22.84 -27.52
N LEU A 417 -7.35 -22.22 -26.40
CA LEU A 417 -5.99 -21.69 -26.22
C LEU A 417 -4.95 -22.80 -26.20
N MET A 418 -5.21 -23.89 -25.47
CA MET A 418 -4.32 -25.05 -25.45
C MET A 418 -4.22 -25.71 -26.83
N GLY A 419 -5.31 -25.79 -27.58
CA GLY A 419 -5.31 -26.28 -28.96
C GLY A 419 -4.44 -25.43 -29.89
N ILE A 420 -4.39 -24.11 -29.68
CA ILE A 420 -3.49 -23.19 -30.40
C ILE A 420 -2.04 -23.40 -29.97
N VAL A 421 -1.75 -23.40 -28.67
CA VAL A 421 -0.37 -23.52 -28.12
C VAL A 421 0.25 -24.86 -28.51
N LEU A 422 -0.52 -25.94 -28.44
CA LEU A 422 -0.09 -27.28 -28.81
C LEU A 422 -0.19 -27.55 -30.32
N ASN A 423 -0.61 -26.55 -31.12
CA ASN A 423 -0.80 -26.66 -32.56
C ASN A 423 -1.72 -27.82 -32.99
N GLN A 424 -2.71 -28.16 -32.15
CA GLN A 424 -3.71 -29.20 -32.40
C GLN A 424 -4.86 -28.66 -33.27
N THR A 425 -5.19 -27.39 -33.13
CA THR A 425 -6.23 -26.73 -33.93
C THR A 425 -5.59 -26.01 -35.11
N LYS A 426 -5.89 -26.45 -36.33
CA LYS A 426 -5.41 -25.80 -37.56
C LYS A 426 -6.38 -24.69 -37.98
N PHE A 427 -5.82 -23.52 -38.25
CA PHE A 427 -6.55 -22.37 -38.78
C PHE A 427 -6.06 -22.04 -40.18
N ILE A 428 -6.93 -21.51 -41.03
CA ILE A 428 -6.61 -21.13 -42.41
C ILE A 428 -5.59 -19.98 -42.41
N SER A 429 -5.81 -18.97 -41.56
CA SER A 429 -4.91 -17.82 -41.39
C SER A 429 -4.82 -17.39 -39.92
N GLY A 430 -3.93 -16.41 -39.63
CA GLY A 430 -3.87 -15.78 -38.31
C GLY A 430 -5.16 -15.06 -37.95
N TYR A 431 -5.87 -14.51 -38.95
CA TYR A 431 -7.16 -13.84 -38.78
C TYR A 431 -8.22 -14.81 -38.29
N ASP A 432 -8.33 -16.00 -38.88
CA ASP A 432 -9.30 -17.02 -38.45
C ASP A 432 -9.05 -17.44 -37.00
N ARG A 433 -7.79 -17.63 -36.64
CA ARG A 433 -7.37 -17.98 -35.28
C ARG A 433 -7.78 -16.90 -34.29
N ALA A 434 -7.44 -15.65 -34.56
CA ALA A 434 -7.76 -14.53 -33.69
C ALA A 434 -9.28 -14.29 -33.62
N LEU A 435 -10.01 -14.42 -34.73
CA LEU A 435 -11.46 -14.24 -34.80
C LEU A 435 -12.20 -15.31 -33.99
N SER A 436 -11.71 -16.55 -34.00
CA SER A 436 -12.24 -17.63 -33.16
C SER A 436 -12.18 -17.27 -31.67
N ILE A 437 -11.02 -16.81 -31.20
CA ILE A 437 -10.84 -16.39 -29.80
C ILE A 437 -11.66 -15.14 -29.51
N TYR A 438 -11.61 -14.12 -30.36
CA TYR A 438 -12.39 -12.88 -30.22
C TYR A 438 -13.88 -13.17 -30.00
N ARG A 439 -14.46 -14.10 -30.75
CA ARG A 439 -15.87 -14.51 -30.58
C ARG A 439 -16.15 -15.20 -29.25
N LEU A 440 -15.23 -16.03 -28.77
CA LEU A 440 -15.36 -16.65 -27.45
C LEU A 440 -15.35 -15.59 -26.34
N LEU A 441 -14.51 -14.56 -26.49
CA LEU A 441 -14.42 -13.42 -25.56
C LEU A 441 -15.71 -12.59 -25.53
N GLN A 442 -16.37 -12.40 -26.67
CA GLN A 442 -17.63 -11.66 -26.75
C GLN A 442 -18.79 -12.39 -26.05
N LYS A 443 -18.80 -13.72 -26.06
CA LYS A 443 -19.85 -14.53 -25.41
C LYS A 443 -19.67 -14.61 -23.89
N THR A 444 -18.49 -14.31 -23.36
CA THR A 444 -18.12 -14.55 -21.95
C THR A 444 -18.37 -13.37 -21.03
N SER A 445 -19.58 -12.78 -21.09
CA SER A 445 -20.01 -11.64 -20.24
C SER A 445 -19.97 -11.88 -18.71
N ARG A 446 -19.63 -13.10 -18.24
CA ARG A 446 -19.69 -13.49 -16.82
C ARG A 446 -18.41 -14.09 -16.21
N ARG A 447 -17.27 -14.17 -16.90
CA ARG A 447 -16.18 -15.05 -16.44
C ARG A 447 -14.81 -14.38 -16.52
N ARG A 448 -14.30 -13.91 -15.38
CA ARG A 448 -12.99 -13.22 -15.21
C ARG A 448 -11.89 -14.12 -14.60
N THR A 449 -11.94 -15.43 -14.84
CA THR A 449 -11.16 -16.41 -14.04
C THR A 449 -9.90 -16.96 -14.71
N CYS A 450 -9.64 -16.68 -16.00
CA CYS A 450 -8.44 -17.16 -16.70
C CYS A 450 -7.35 -16.07 -16.78
N SER A 451 -6.10 -16.41 -16.47
CA SER A 451 -4.95 -15.48 -16.51
C SER A 451 -4.73 -14.86 -17.89
N PHE A 452 -4.81 -15.67 -18.96
CA PHE A 452 -4.76 -15.18 -20.34
C PHE A 452 -5.88 -14.18 -20.62
N LEU A 453 -7.10 -14.49 -20.17
CA LEU A 453 -8.27 -13.64 -20.38
C LEU A 453 -8.13 -12.30 -19.65
N THR A 454 -7.69 -12.31 -18.39
CA THR A 454 -7.50 -11.10 -17.60
C THR A 454 -6.41 -10.21 -18.20
N GLN A 455 -5.27 -10.80 -18.60
CA GLN A 455 -4.19 -10.07 -19.26
C GLN A 455 -4.63 -9.53 -20.62
N HIS A 456 -5.37 -10.32 -21.40
CA HIS A 456 -5.88 -9.91 -22.70
C HIS A 456 -6.92 -8.78 -22.58
N ILE A 457 -7.92 -8.91 -21.70
CA ILE A 457 -8.93 -7.87 -21.46
C ILE A 457 -8.25 -6.56 -21.06
N TYR A 458 -7.24 -6.62 -20.18
CA TYR A 458 -6.51 -5.41 -19.83
C TYR A 458 -5.75 -4.83 -21.00
N ASN A 459 -4.90 -5.62 -21.67
CA ASN A 459 -4.10 -5.13 -22.79
C ASN A 459 -5.00 -4.52 -23.85
N LEU A 460 -6.14 -5.17 -24.13
CA LEU A 460 -7.18 -4.65 -25.00
C LEU A 460 -7.77 -3.34 -24.46
N THR A 461 -8.12 -3.25 -23.18
CA THR A 461 -8.67 -2.03 -22.58
C THR A 461 -7.68 -0.86 -22.70
N VAL A 462 -6.43 -1.04 -22.29
CA VAL A 462 -5.36 -0.02 -22.38
C VAL A 462 -5.14 0.40 -23.83
N PHE A 463 -5.06 -0.56 -24.73
CA PHE A 463 -4.91 -0.31 -26.16
C PHE A 463 -6.09 0.50 -26.72
N MET A 464 -7.34 0.11 -26.40
CA MET A 464 -8.54 0.81 -26.86
C MET A 464 -8.65 2.21 -26.25
N GLU A 465 -8.29 2.39 -24.97
CA GLU A 465 -8.22 3.70 -24.31
C GLU A 465 -7.16 4.60 -24.94
N GLY A 466 -6.01 4.05 -25.32
CA GLY A 466 -4.96 4.76 -26.06
C GLY A 466 -5.47 5.26 -27.41
N CYS A 467 -6.11 4.36 -28.18
CA CYS A 467 -6.75 4.72 -29.45
C CYS A 467 -7.84 5.79 -29.25
N GLN A 468 -8.69 5.63 -28.23
CA GLN A 468 -9.76 6.57 -27.91
C GLN A 468 -9.25 7.95 -27.53
N SER A 469 -8.19 8.03 -26.72
CA SER A 469 -7.60 9.30 -26.28
C SER A 469 -7.14 10.12 -27.47
N HIS A 470 -6.52 9.47 -28.46
CA HIS A 470 -6.10 10.10 -29.71
C HIS A 470 -7.29 10.68 -30.50
N PHE A 471 -8.36 9.91 -30.69
CA PHE A 471 -9.54 10.39 -31.42
C PHE A 471 -10.36 11.43 -30.66
N SER A 472 -10.40 11.34 -29.33
CA SER A 472 -11.10 12.33 -28.49
C SER A 472 -10.44 13.71 -28.56
N MET A 473 -9.10 13.76 -28.66
CA MET A 473 -8.38 15.02 -28.90
C MET A 473 -8.75 15.67 -30.25
N LEU A 474 -9.20 14.88 -31.23
CA LEU A 474 -9.60 15.35 -32.55
C LEU A 474 -11.11 15.71 -32.65
N GLY A 475 -11.82 15.73 -31.51
CA GLY A 475 -13.26 15.97 -31.45
C GLY A 475 -14.12 14.78 -31.91
N GLY A 476 -13.56 13.57 -31.86
CA GLY A 476 -14.25 12.35 -32.24
C GLY A 476 -15.35 11.92 -31.25
N PRO A 477 -16.26 11.02 -31.68
CA PRO A 477 -17.31 10.48 -30.82
C PRO A 477 -16.74 9.69 -29.63
N LYS A 478 -17.45 9.73 -28.48
CA LYS A 478 -17.12 8.90 -27.32
C LYS A 478 -17.42 7.43 -27.62
N PHE A 479 -16.51 6.54 -27.23
CA PHE A 479 -16.67 5.09 -27.38
C PHE A 479 -17.97 4.62 -26.73
N ARG A 480 -18.87 4.01 -27.51
CA ARG A 480 -19.98 3.21 -26.97
C ARG A 480 -19.55 1.75 -27.02
N LYS A 481 -19.79 1.02 -25.92
CA LYS A 481 -19.57 -0.43 -25.90
C LYS A 481 -20.45 -1.05 -26.97
N THR A 482 -19.84 -1.44 -28.07
CA THR A 482 -20.53 -1.89 -29.26
C THR A 482 -21.14 -3.26 -29.00
N GLU A 483 -22.44 -3.41 -29.22
CA GLU A 483 -23.01 -4.72 -29.52
C GLU A 483 -22.38 -5.12 -30.86
N SER A 484 -21.53 -6.15 -30.88
CA SER A 484 -20.69 -6.49 -32.03
C SER A 484 -21.50 -6.51 -33.32
N SER A 485 -21.17 -5.66 -34.30
CA SER A 485 -21.71 -5.80 -35.64
C SER A 485 -20.98 -6.97 -36.30
N LEU A 486 -21.68 -8.08 -36.56
CA LEU A 486 -21.12 -9.29 -37.17
C LEU A 486 -20.65 -9.12 -38.64
N ARG A 487 -20.16 -7.94 -39.05
CA ARG A 487 -19.80 -7.60 -40.44
C ARG A 487 -18.37 -7.98 -40.83
N LEU A 488 -17.55 -8.41 -39.87
CA LEU A 488 -16.24 -9.01 -40.14
C LEU A 488 -16.40 -10.27 -41.00
N LYS A 489 -15.54 -10.43 -42.02
CA LYS A 489 -15.52 -11.65 -42.85
C LYS A 489 -15.33 -12.90 -42.00
N MET A 490 -15.95 -14.00 -42.41
CA MET A 490 -15.81 -15.27 -41.68
C MET A 490 -14.40 -15.86 -41.76
N SER A 491 -13.65 -15.54 -42.82
CA SER A 491 -12.31 -16.06 -43.08
C SER A 491 -11.54 -15.15 -44.04
N LEU A 492 -10.21 -15.19 -43.99
CA LEU A 492 -9.29 -14.52 -44.90
C LEU A 492 -8.19 -15.50 -45.35
N SER A 493 -7.60 -15.27 -46.53
CA SER A 493 -6.40 -16.02 -46.93
C SER A 493 -5.21 -15.64 -46.03
N PRO A 494 -4.19 -16.50 -45.91
CA PRO A 494 -2.97 -16.19 -45.14
C PRO A 494 -2.33 -14.86 -45.53
N GLU A 495 -2.26 -14.57 -46.83
CA GLU A 495 -1.64 -13.36 -47.37
C GLU A 495 -2.44 -12.13 -47.00
N VAL A 496 -3.77 -12.18 -47.17
CA VAL A 496 -4.66 -11.07 -46.81
C VAL A 496 -4.65 -10.83 -45.30
N SER A 497 -4.69 -11.90 -44.49
CA SER A 497 -4.61 -11.82 -43.03
C SER A 497 -3.32 -11.13 -42.57
N ALA A 498 -2.17 -11.50 -43.13
CA ALA A 498 -0.88 -10.91 -42.79
C ALA A 498 -0.83 -9.42 -43.16
N ARG A 499 -1.35 -9.05 -44.35
CA ARG A 499 -1.43 -7.66 -44.78
C ARG A 499 -2.31 -6.83 -43.84
N VAL A 500 -3.52 -7.30 -43.53
CA VAL A 500 -4.45 -6.60 -42.63
C VAL A 500 -3.83 -6.33 -41.27
N PHE A 501 -3.25 -7.34 -40.61
CA PHE A 501 -2.63 -7.13 -39.30
C PHE A 501 -1.42 -6.20 -39.35
N THR A 502 -0.58 -6.32 -40.37
CA THR A 502 0.59 -5.44 -40.55
C THR A 502 0.15 -3.99 -40.74
N THR A 503 -0.87 -3.75 -41.58
CA THR A 503 -1.43 -2.41 -41.81
C THR A 503 -2.02 -1.82 -40.53
N LEU A 504 -2.82 -2.59 -39.79
CA LEU A 504 -3.41 -2.12 -38.52
C LEU A 504 -2.34 -1.82 -37.48
N GLU A 505 -1.33 -2.68 -37.34
CA GLU A 505 -0.23 -2.46 -36.41
C GLU A 505 0.57 -1.20 -36.74
N ILE A 506 0.92 -1.00 -38.02
CA ILE A 506 1.61 0.22 -38.47
C ILE A 506 0.75 1.44 -38.18
N PHE A 507 -0.54 1.39 -38.47
CA PHE A 507 -1.45 2.50 -38.22
C PHE A 507 -1.55 2.85 -36.73
N VAL A 508 -1.76 1.85 -35.87
CA VAL A 508 -1.82 2.06 -34.41
C VAL A 508 -0.52 2.64 -33.87
N SER A 509 0.60 2.03 -34.24
CA SER A 509 1.91 2.41 -33.67
C SER A 509 2.39 3.76 -34.19
N LYS A 510 2.33 3.98 -35.52
CA LYS A 510 2.88 5.20 -36.14
C LYS A 510 1.90 6.36 -36.15
N THR A 511 0.61 6.10 -36.40
CA THR A 511 -0.39 7.17 -36.52
C THR A 511 -1.02 7.51 -35.18
N LEU A 512 -1.41 6.49 -34.40
CA LEU A 512 -2.04 6.74 -33.10
C LEU A 512 -1.02 6.92 -31.96
N GLY A 513 0.22 6.50 -32.16
CA GLY A 513 1.27 6.54 -31.14
C GLY A 513 1.04 5.55 -29.99
N VAL A 514 0.21 4.51 -30.22
CA VAL A 514 -0.16 3.54 -29.19
C VAL A 514 0.80 2.35 -29.26
N SER A 515 1.51 2.07 -28.17
CA SER A 515 2.37 0.90 -28.07
C SER A 515 1.55 -0.33 -27.65
N MET A 516 1.80 -1.47 -28.30
CA MET A 516 1.19 -2.77 -27.99
C MET A 516 2.22 -3.67 -27.31
N ASP A 517 2.25 -3.66 -25.98
CA ASP A 517 3.23 -4.40 -25.16
C ASP A 517 2.74 -5.82 -24.82
N PHE A 518 2.72 -6.67 -25.85
CA PHE A 518 2.42 -8.11 -25.74
C PHE A 518 3.72 -8.92 -25.74
N ASP A 519 3.69 -10.09 -25.07
CA ASP A 519 4.83 -11.00 -25.07
C ASP A 519 5.08 -11.57 -26.49
N GLU A 520 6.33 -11.92 -26.79
CA GLU A 520 6.72 -12.49 -28.10
C GLU A 520 6.37 -13.98 -28.23
N ASP A 521 5.74 -14.59 -27.23
CA ASP A 521 5.31 -15.98 -27.29
C ASP A 521 4.03 -16.17 -28.13
N VAL A 522 3.62 -17.44 -28.32
CA VAL A 522 2.44 -17.79 -29.13
C VAL A 522 1.17 -17.11 -28.62
N LEU A 523 1.00 -16.99 -27.30
CA LEU A 523 -0.18 -16.40 -26.68
C LEU A 523 -0.13 -14.87 -26.70
N GLY A 524 1.03 -14.26 -26.55
CA GLY A 524 1.21 -12.82 -26.68
C GLY A 524 0.96 -12.35 -28.11
N LYS A 525 1.49 -13.08 -29.11
CA LYS A 525 1.15 -12.84 -30.54
C LYS A 525 -0.34 -12.98 -30.82
N LEU A 526 -0.98 -14.05 -30.31
CA LEU A 526 -2.42 -14.24 -30.42
C LEU A 526 -3.19 -13.09 -29.75
N GLY A 527 -2.77 -12.67 -28.55
CA GLY A 527 -3.38 -11.58 -27.80
C GLY A 527 -3.34 -10.26 -28.58
N LYS A 528 -2.22 -9.98 -29.27
CA LYS A 528 -2.06 -8.83 -30.15
C LYS A 528 -2.99 -8.90 -31.35
N GLU A 529 -3.05 -10.04 -32.05
CA GLU A 529 -3.94 -10.24 -33.21
C GLU A 529 -5.42 -10.07 -32.81
N VAL A 530 -5.83 -10.59 -31.65
CA VAL A 530 -7.19 -10.42 -31.12
C VAL A 530 -7.48 -8.95 -30.77
N ALA A 531 -6.49 -8.22 -30.23
CA ALA A 531 -6.67 -6.79 -29.94
C ALA A 531 -6.84 -5.95 -31.22
N LEU A 532 -6.06 -6.24 -32.25
CA LEU A 532 -6.20 -5.63 -33.57
C LEU A 532 -7.57 -5.96 -34.21
N LEU A 533 -8.09 -7.16 -34.01
CA LEU A 533 -9.46 -7.51 -34.44
C LEU A 533 -10.54 -6.74 -33.69
N ALA A 534 -10.39 -6.57 -32.38
CA ALA A 534 -11.32 -5.76 -31.60
C ALA A 534 -11.32 -4.30 -32.04
N PHE A 535 -10.14 -3.75 -32.38
CA PHE A 535 -10.02 -2.43 -32.99
C PHE A 535 -10.72 -2.36 -34.35
N LEU A 536 -10.53 -3.38 -35.18
CA LEU A 536 -11.15 -3.47 -36.49
C LEU A 536 -12.68 -3.57 -36.40
N ASP A 537 -13.20 -4.37 -35.47
CA ASP A 537 -14.64 -4.48 -35.17
C ASP A 537 -15.22 -3.14 -34.69
N TRP A 538 -14.47 -2.42 -33.85
CA TRP A 538 -14.84 -1.07 -33.45
C TRP A 538 -14.84 -0.08 -34.63
N LEU A 539 -13.82 -0.15 -35.48
CA LEU A 539 -13.73 0.68 -36.68
C LEU A 539 -14.96 0.48 -37.56
N ASP A 540 -15.48 -0.73 -37.76
CA ASP A 540 -16.69 -0.98 -38.58
C ASP A 540 -17.88 -0.10 -38.20
N VAL A 541 -18.06 0.11 -36.89
CA VAL A 541 -19.22 0.85 -36.37
C VAL A 541 -19.00 2.36 -36.45
N GLU A 542 -17.79 2.84 -36.23
CA GLU A 542 -17.43 4.28 -36.20
C GLU A 542 -16.77 4.77 -37.52
N MET A 543 -16.65 3.87 -38.49
CA MET A 543 -15.97 3.97 -39.79
C MET A 543 -16.28 5.24 -40.60
N PRO A 544 -17.53 5.76 -40.64
CA PRO A 544 -17.85 6.96 -41.42
C PRO A 544 -17.10 8.22 -40.94
N MET A 545 -16.70 8.28 -39.66
CA MET A 545 -16.05 9.46 -39.07
C MET A 545 -14.53 9.33 -39.01
N VAL A 546 -14.00 8.12 -38.84
CA VAL A 546 -12.56 7.87 -38.64
C VAL A 546 -11.77 7.90 -39.96
N LEU A 547 -12.36 7.44 -41.07
CA LEU A 547 -11.69 7.41 -42.38
C LEU A 547 -11.36 8.79 -42.96
N ILE A 548 -12.00 9.85 -42.48
CA ILE A 548 -11.86 11.19 -43.05
C ILE A 548 -10.56 11.89 -42.58
N ARG A 549 -9.88 11.39 -41.52
CA ARG A 549 -8.83 12.20 -40.85
C ARG A 549 -7.47 11.54 -40.55
N GLY A 550 -7.16 10.31 -40.99
CA GLY A 550 -5.84 9.75 -40.63
C GLY A 550 -5.27 8.50 -41.32
N MET A 551 -6.06 7.67 -42.02
CA MET A 551 -5.50 6.54 -42.79
C MET A 551 -5.24 6.92 -44.24
N SER A 552 -4.15 6.39 -44.82
CA SER A 552 -3.91 6.54 -46.26
C SER A 552 -4.96 5.76 -47.05
N ILE A 553 -5.27 6.19 -48.27
CA ILE A 553 -6.25 5.52 -49.15
C ILE A 553 -5.88 4.04 -49.37
N MET A 554 -4.59 3.72 -49.44
CA MET A 554 -4.11 2.34 -49.62
C MET A 554 -4.34 1.48 -48.37
N ASP A 555 -4.19 2.07 -47.17
CA ASP A 555 -4.49 1.37 -45.91
C ASP A 555 -5.99 1.11 -45.78
N ILE A 556 -6.82 2.06 -46.23
CA ILE A 556 -8.28 1.91 -46.25
C ILE A 556 -8.71 0.76 -47.14
N VAL A 557 -8.15 0.67 -48.36
CA VAL A 557 -8.45 -0.44 -49.28
C VAL A 557 -8.07 -1.78 -48.66
N THR A 558 -6.88 -1.85 -48.03
CA THR A 558 -6.40 -3.07 -47.36
C THR A 558 -7.30 -3.49 -46.19
N VAL A 559 -7.68 -2.54 -45.33
CA VAL A 559 -8.56 -2.80 -44.18
C VAL A 559 -9.96 -3.19 -44.62
N LYS A 560 -10.45 -2.61 -45.72
CA LYS A 560 -11.74 -2.97 -46.33
C LYS A 560 -11.81 -4.41 -46.81
N GLU A 561 -10.68 -5.07 -47.08
CA GLU A 561 -10.67 -6.49 -47.44
C GLU A 561 -11.22 -7.39 -46.31
N ALA A 562 -11.27 -6.90 -45.07
CA ALA A 562 -11.77 -7.64 -43.91
C ALA A 562 -13.29 -7.51 -43.65
N PHE A 563 -14.01 -6.66 -44.40
CA PHE A 563 -15.45 -6.43 -44.23
C PHE A 563 -16.27 -7.02 -45.39
N TYR A 564 -17.52 -7.41 -45.11
CA TYR A 564 -18.50 -7.64 -46.17
C TYR A 564 -18.99 -6.28 -46.70
N PHE A 565 -18.76 -6.01 -47.98
CA PHE A 565 -19.42 -4.89 -48.65
C PHE A 565 -20.90 -5.27 -48.84
N VAL A 566 -21.79 -4.43 -48.31
CA VAL A 566 -23.21 -4.39 -48.70
C VAL A 566 -23.41 -3.16 -49.58
#